data_AF-A0A9W9ZPU9-F1
#
_entry.id   AF-A0A9W9ZPU9-F1
#
_cell.length_a   1.000
_cell.length_b   1.000
_cell.length_c   1.000
_cell.angle_alpha   90.00
_cell.angle_beta   90.00
_cell.angle_gamma   90.00
#
_symmetry.space_group_name_H-M   'P 1'
#
loop_
_entity.id
_entity.type
_entity.pdbx_description
1 polymer ?
#
loop_
_entity_poly.entity_id
_entity_poly.type
_entity_poly.pdbx_seq_one_letter_code
_entity_poly.pdbx_strand_id
1 'polypeptide(L)'
;MEFDYSANDLQDLSEWPDSLEFDEFCDPSEAREEPLAKRQKTAVDDEPQTAGHGSVIRKPPELNCSGHLSPSRIKEALCQNGYLATGVFSAILHHENPYPEFFSDQVIQIFGAKLVTGSALQHHMETLFFMLRQHVFKLENDGSITTLTDDVHSRCVELRRKCSQFFAFLSHFTHNHLTAVQDANASNTHLRELFLLPSRLTKQLEDLSLFLGRLSSLPTSFMRTNPGSTIAPVRLTAGVHLFHLHLELNWAAIQTLCLIMEKQGQFDSLSPDRFADVINSLKKYSFSFLWDLIALAASIYNKENQSNILQVCPFPCGCVCELWIMFIHLMDHLSHQNRA
;
A
#
# COMPACT_ATOMS: atom_id res chain seq x y z
N MET A 1 -28.71 -4.57 41.73
CA MET A 1 -27.50 -3.76 41.94
C MET A 1 -27.29 -3.06 40.62
N GLU A 2 -27.92 -1.90 40.48
CA GLU A 2 -27.86 -1.03 39.29
C GLU A 2 -26.54 -0.27 39.33
N PHE A 3 -25.85 -0.18 38.19
CA PHE A 3 -24.70 0.70 38.02
C PHE A 3 -25.11 1.85 37.10
N ASP A 4 -25.23 3.03 37.68
CA ASP A 4 -25.36 4.31 37.00
C ASP A 4 -24.08 4.60 36.20
N TYR A 5 -24.22 4.84 34.89
CA TYR A 5 -23.17 5.47 34.11
C TYR A 5 -23.38 6.98 34.11
N SER A 6 -22.51 7.69 34.81
CA SER A 6 -22.39 9.15 34.77
C SER A 6 -21.93 9.60 33.38
N ALA A 7 -22.69 10.48 32.74
CA ALA A 7 -22.39 11.07 31.43
C ALA A 7 -21.25 12.10 31.43
N ASN A 8 -20.45 12.18 32.50
CA ASN A 8 -19.35 13.14 32.64
C ASN A 8 -17.94 12.58 32.34
N ASP A 9 -17.79 11.27 32.08
CA ASP A 9 -16.47 10.67 31.82
C ASP A 9 -16.03 10.73 30.34
N LEU A 10 -16.80 11.42 29.48
CA LEU A 10 -16.55 11.56 28.04
C LEU A 10 -16.04 12.95 27.62
N GLN A 11 -15.70 13.81 28.58
CA GLN A 11 -15.27 15.19 28.32
C GLN A 11 -13.75 15.42 28.43
N ASP A 12 -12.96 14.37 28.72
CA ASP A 12 -11.51 14.50 28.99
C ASP A 12 -10.60 14.00 27.85
N LEU A 13 -11.14 13.85 26.63
CA LEU A 13 -10.40 13.43 25.44
C LEU A 13 -10.24 14.54 24.37
N SER A 14 -10.56 15.79 24.70
CA SER A 14 -10.53 16.91 23.74
C SER A 14 -9.30 17.82 23.78
N GLU A 15 -8.25 17.51 24.54
CA GLU A 15 -7.03 18.32 24.56
C GLU A 15 -5.78 17.46 24.44
N TRP A 16 -5.35 17.19 23.21
CA TRP A 16 -3.97 16.80 22.91
C TRP A 16 -3.36 17.87 22.01
N PRO A 17 -2.14 18.35 22.30
CA PRO A 17 -1.56 19.51 21.64
C PRO A 17 -1.17 19.20 20.19
N ASP A 18 -1.51 20.11 19.27
CA ASP A 18 -1.25 20.08 17.82
C ASP A 18 0.25 20.15 17.41
N SER A 19 1.18 19.86 18.33
CA SER A 19 2.61 19.96 18.08
C SER A 19 3.35 18.76 18.68
N LEU A 20 3.45 17.66 17.93
CA LEU A 20 4.50 16.66 18.13
C LEU A 20 5.58 16.90 17.08
N GLU A 21 6.56 17.74 17.43
CA GLU A 21 7.83 17.80 16.71
C GLU A 21 8.60 16.51 16.97
N PHE A 22 9.01 15.81 15.91
CA PHE A 22 9.61 14.48 15.96
C PHE A 22 11.08 14.45 16.46
N ASP A 23 11.61 15.59 16.91
CA ASP A 23 13.03 15.74 17.26
C ASP A 23 13.38 15.36 18.71
N GLU A 24 12.40 15.05 19.57
CA GLU A 24 12.65 14.81 21.00
C GLU A 24 12.98 13.35 21.38
N PHE A 25 13.15 12.44 20.42
CA PHE A 25 13.44 11.01 20.70
C PHE A 25 14.91 10.59 20.52
N CYS A 26 15.85 11.52 20.34
CA CYS A 26 17.28 11.20 20.30
C CYS A 26 18.00 11.77 21.53
N ASP A 27 18.14 10.96 22.59
CA ASP A 27 19.12 11.21 23.65
C ASP A 27 20.52 10.93 23.10
N PRO A 28 21.45 11.92 23.00
CA PRO A 28 22.77 11.72 22.43
C PRO A 28 23.77 11.03 23.37
N SER A 29 23.33 10.46 24.50
CA SER A 29 24.23 10.10 25.60
C SER A 29 24.19 8.65 26.08
N GLU A 30 24.20 7.67 25.16
CA GLU A 30 24.66 6.31 25.51
C GLU A 30 25.66 5.74 24.50
N ALA A 31 26.92 6.12 24.68
CA ALA A 31 28.06 5.34 24.20
C ALA A 31 28.23 4.13 25.12
N ARG A 32 27.96 2.91 24.62
CA ARG A 32 28.40 1.67 25.28
C ARG A 32 28.98 0.65 24.30
N GLU A 33 30.30 0.59 24.38
CA GLU A 33 31.29 -0.41 23.95
C GLU A 33 30.80 -1.76 23.40
N GLU A 34 31.19 -2.05 22.15
CA GLU A 34 31.19 -3.39 21.55
C GLU A 34 32.29 -4.28 22.14
N PRO A 35 32.04 -5.57 22.45
CA PRO A 35 33.09 -6.55 22.66
C PRO A 35 33.49 -7.24 21.34
N LEU A 36 34.75 -7.05 20.98
CA LEU A 36 35.51 -7.81 19.98
C LEU A 36 35.48 -9.33 20.24
N ALA A 37 34.96 -10.12 19.30
CA ALA A 37 35.19 -11.56 19.25
C ALA A 37 35.33 -12.12 17.81
N LYS A 38 36.59 -12.20 17.38
CA LYS A 38 37.22 -13.24 16.55
C LYS A 38 36.43 -13.83 15.36
N ARG A 39 36.70 -13.25 14.19
CA ARG A 39 36.46 -13.78 12.84
C ARG A 39 37.40 -14.96 12.57
N GLN A 40 36.88 -16.18 12.47
CA GLN A 40 37.59 -17.30 11.83
C GLN A 40 37.27 -17.31 10.34
N LYS A 41 38.31 -17.10 9.51
CA LYS A 41 38.29 -17.26 8.06
C LYS A 41 38.13 -18.74 7.71
N THR A 42 37.13 -19.05 6.90
CA THR A 42 37.23 -20.12 5.91
C THR A 42 36.97 -19.51 4.55
N ALA A 43 38.02 -19.52 3.72
CA ALA A 43 37.98 -19.15 2.33
C ALA A 43 37.42 -20.34 1.54
N VAL A 44 36.39 -20.10 0.75
CA VAL A 44 36.08 -20.92 -0.43
C VAL A 44 35.89 -19.91 -1.55
N ASP A 45 36.81 -19.97 -2.50
CA ASP A 45 36.78 -19.25 -3.76
C ASP A 45 35.53 -19.66 -4.55
N ASP A 46 34.76 -18.68 -5.01
CA ASP A 46 33.99 -18.82 -6.24
C ASP A 46 33.96 -17.46 -6.96
N GLU A 47 34.40 -17.48 -8.21
CA GLU A 47 34.55 -16.34 -9.11
C GLU A 47 33.23 -15.57 -9.33
N PRO A 48 33.31 -14.28 -9.69
CA PRO A 48 32.13 -13.44 -9.89
C PRO A 48 31.40 -13.85 -11.17
N GLN A 49 30.30 -14.57 -11.03
CA GLN A 49 29.32 -14.67 -12.10
C GLN A 49 28.69 -13.30 -12.31
N THR A 50 29.09 -12.66 -13.41
CA THR A 50 28.38 -11.55 -14.03
C THR A 50 26.92 -11.96 -14.27
N ALA A 51 26.04 -11.58 -13.36
CA ALA A 51 24.60 -11.70 -13.54
C ALA A 51 24.18 -10.74 -14.66
N GLY A 52 23.90 -11.30 -15.84
CA GLY A 52 23.24 -10.58 -16.91
C GLY A 52 21.94 -9.98 -16.38
N HIS A 53 21.66 -8.73 -16.76
CA HIS A 53 20.34 -8.13 -16.65
C HIS A 53 19.36 -8.91 -17.54
N GLY A 54 18.91 -10.08 -17.05
CA GLY A 54 17.72 -10.72 -17.56
C GLY A 54 16.54 -9.83 -17.21
N SER A 55 15.76 -9.43 -18.21
CA SER A 55 14.64 -8.53 -17.98
C SER A 55 13.59 -9.19 -17.10
N VAL A 56 13.35 -8.63 -15.92
CA VAL A 56 12.48 -9.22 -14.90
C VAL A 56 11.06 -8.70 -15.11
N ILE A 57 10.20 -9.45 -15.79
CA ILE A 57 8.77 -9.10 -15.88
C ILE A 57 8.13 -9.28 -14.50
N ARG A 58 7.75 -8.17 -13.87
CA ARG A 58 7.02 -8.16 -12.58
C ARG A 58 5.53 -8.04 -12.84
N LYS A 59 4.73 -8.93 -12.25
CA LYS A 59 3.26 -8.88 -12.33
C LYS A 59 2.68 -8.04 -11.19
N PRO A 60 1.50 -7.42 -11.37
CA PRO A 60 0.77 -6.78 -10.27
C PRO A 60 0.61 -7.75 -9.09
N PRO A 61 0.96 -7.33 -7.86
CA PRO A 61 0.82 -8.18 -6.69
C PRO A 61 -0.66 -8.42 -6.37
N GLU A 62 -0.94 -9.62 -5.88
CA GLU A 62 -2.27 -10.05 -5.45
C GLU A 62 -2.18 -10.47 -3.98
N LEU A 63 -2.84 -9.73 -3.08
CA LEU A 63 -2.91 -10.11 -1.67
C LEU A 63 -3.91 -11.26 -1.49
N ASN A 64 -3.52 -12.46 -1.92
CA ASN A 64 -4.32 -13.67 -1.83
C ASN A 64 -4.14 -14.28 -0.44
N CYS A 65 -5.16 -14.05 0.39
CA CYS A 65 -5.17 -14.42 1.80
C CYS A 65 -5.34 -15.93 2.01
N SER A 66 -4.37 -16.54 2.67
CA SER A 66 -4.45 -17.94 3.14
C SER A 66 -5.20 -18.10 4.47
N GLY A 67 -5.77 -17.02 5.00
CA GLY A 67 -6.50 -16.99 6.26
C GLY A 67 -5.64 -16.69 7.48
N HIS A 68 -6.04 -17.27 8.61
CA HIS A 68 -5.50 -16.95 9.94
C HIS A 68 -4.01 -17.29 10.06
N LEU A 69 -3.26 -16.36 10.65
CA LEU A 69 -1.82 -16.49 10.92
C LEU A 69 -1.56 -17.24 12.22
N SER A 70 -0.70 -18.26 12.18
CA SER A 70 -0.07 -18.78 13.40
C SER A 70 1.21 -17.98 13.68
N PRO A 71 1.46 -17.55 14.94
CA PRO A 71 2.69 -16.81 15.29
C PRO A 71 3.98 -17.56 14.92
N SER A 72 3.96 -18.89 14.90
CA SER A 72 5.13 -19.71 14.57
C SER A 72 5.41 -19.86 13.06
N ARG A 73 4.52 -19.35 12.20
CA ARG A 73 4.56 -19.58 10.73
C ARG A 73 4.36 -18.30 9.91
N ILE A 74 4.85 -17.16 10.40
CA ILE A 74 4.70 -15.87 9.71
C ILE A 74 5.27 -15.92 8.29
N LYS A 75 6.50 -16.46 8.12
CA LYS A 75 7.16 -16.55 6.81
C LYS A 75 6.40 -17.42 5.81
N GLU A 76 5.80 -18.51 6.27
CA GLU A 76 5.01 -19.43 5.43
C GLU A 76 3.66 -18.83 5.03
N ALA A 77 3.18 -17.83 5.79
CA ALA A 77 1.88 -17.20 5.59
C ALA A 77 1.93 -15.91 4.76
N LEU A 78 3.12 -15.39 4.44
CA LEU A 78 3.27 -14.28 3.49
C LEU A 78 2.81 -14.69 2.10
N CYS A 79 2.25 -13.74 1.34
CA CYS A 79 1.66 -14.08 0.06
C CYS A 79 2.75 -14.30 -0.99
N GLN A 80 2.73 -15.46 -1.66
CA GLN A 80 3.69 -15.78 -2.73
C GLN A 80 3.55 -14.87 -3.96
N ASN A 81 2.36 -14.27 -4.14
CA ASN A 81 2.10 -13.28 -5.18
C ASN A 81 2.02 -11.85 -4.59
N GLY A 82 2.47 -11.67 -3.35
CA GLY A 82 2.48 -10.39 -2.65
C GLY A 82 3.61 -9.47 -3.14
N TYR A 83 3.66 -8.26 -2.58
CA TYR A 83 4.64 -7.23 -2.94
C TYR A 83 6.07 -7.62 -2.58
N LEU A 84 6.27 -8.34 -1.47
CA LEU A 84 7.59 -8.78 -1.04
C LEU A 84 8.14 -9.88 -1.94
N ALA A 85 7.29 -10.84 -2.33
CA ALA A 85 7.69 -11.98 -3.14
C ALA A 85 7.90 -11.62 -4.62
N THR A 86 7.12 -10.68 -5.16
CA THR A 86 7.21 -10.23 -6.56
C THR A 86 8.38 -9.28 -6.83
N GLY A 87 9.05 -8.78 -5.78
CA GLY A 87 10.11 -7.79 -5.89
C GLY A 87 9.63 -6.38 -6.25
N VAL A 88 8.31 -6.16 -6.36
CA VAL A 88 7.71 -4.84 -6.61
C VAL A 88 8.08 -3.87 -5.49
N PHE A 89 7.99 -4.31 -4.22
CA PHE A 89 8.36 -3.45 -3.09
C PHE A 89 9.84 -3.06 -3.11
N SER A 90 10.71 -4.03 -3.40
CA SER A 90 12.15 -3.79 -3.51
C SER A 90 12.46 -2.78 -4.60
N ALA A 91 11.82 -2.88 -5.78
CA ALA A 91 12.01 -1.93 -6.87
C ALA A 91 11.65 -0.49 -6.46
N ILE A 92 10.56 -0.29 -5.69
CA ILE A 92 10.16 1.02 -5.19
C ILE A 92 11.23 1.62 -4.27
N LEU A 93 11.75 0.83 -3.32
CA LEU A 93 12.77 1.30 -2.37
C LEU A 93 14.11 1.64 -3.05
N HIS A 94 14.38 1.09 -4.23
CA HIS A 94 15.60 1.36 -5.00
C HIS A 94 15.36 2.34 -6.17
N HIS A 95 14.19 3.00 -6.22
CA HIS A 95 13.84 3.93 -7.30
C HIS A 95 13.88 3.30 -8.71
N GLU A 96 13.65 2.00 -8.80
CA GLU A 96 13.53 1.27 -10.06
C GLU A 96 12.09 1.28 -10.58
N ASN A 97 11.91 0.97 -11.86
CA ASN A 97 10.58 0.74 -12.39
C ASN A 97 9.95 -0.51 -11.72
N PRO A 98 8.81 -0.38 -11.02
CA PRO A 98 8.17 -1.51 -10.36
C PRO A 98 7.57 -2.54 -11.33
N TYR A 99 7.29 -2.14 -12.57
CA TYR A 99 6.69 -2.98 -13.62
C TYR A 99 7.44 -2.79 -14.95
N PRO A 100 8.71 -3.24 -15.02
CA PRO A 100 9.47 -3.16 -16.26
C PRO A 100 8.87 -4.15 -17.26
N GLU A 101 8.80 -3.74 -18.52
CA GLU A 101 8.24 -4.48 -19.67
C GLU A 101 6.76 -4.90 -19.59
N PHE A 102 6.12 -4.91 -18.41
CA PHE A 102 4.71 -5.34 -18.27
C PHE A 102 3.74 -4.45 -19.06
N PHE A 103 4.08 -3.18 -19.25
CA PHE A 103 3.33 -2.21 -20.07
C PHE A 103 4.14 -1.72 -21.27
N SER A 104 5.00 -2.55 -21.86
CA SER A 104 5.80 -2.17 -23.03
C SER A 104 4.98 -1.91 -24.30
N ASP A 105 3.76 -2.45 -24.35
CA ASP A 105 2.87 -2.30 -25.51
C ASP A 105 2.43 -0.84 -25.68
N GLN A 106 2.32 -0.39 -26.94
CA GLN A 106 1.83 0.97 -27.26
C GLN A 106 0.36 1.17 -26.87
N VAL A 107 -0.41 0.08 -26.85
CA VAL A 107 -1.82 0.08 -26.49
C VAL A 107 -2.04 -0.95 -25.39
N ILE A 108 -2.57 -0.49 -24.27
CA ILE A 108 -2.90 -1.32 -23.11
C ILE A 108 -4.41 -1.40 -22.93
N GLN A 109 -4.87 -2.41 -22.21
CA GLN A 109 -6.27 -2.56 -21.84
C GLN A 109 -6.44 -2.37 -20.33
N ILE A 110 -7.18 -1.34 -19.93
CA ILE A 110 -7.49 -1.03 -18.53
C ILE A 110 -9.01 -0.95 -18.39
N PHE A 111 -9.56 -1.71 -17.44
CA PHE A 111 -11.02 -1.82 -17.23
C PHE A 111 -11.82 -2.15 -18.51
N GLY A 112 -11.20 -2.86 -19.47
CA GLY A 112 -11.80 -3.21 -20.75
C GLY A 112 -11.61 -2.19 -21.87
N ALA A 113 -11.20 -0.95 -21.57
CA ALA A 113 -10.92 0.08 -22.56
C ALA A 113 -9.50 -0.04 -23.13
N LYS A 114 -9.35 0.12 -24.46
CA LYS A 114 -8.04 0.17 -25.13
C LYS A 114 -7.52 1.59 -25.13
N LEU A 115 -6.32 1.80 -24.59
CA LEU A 115 -5.74 3.12 -24.35
C LEU A 115 -4.29 3.17 -24.84
N VAL A 116 -3.85 4.32 -25.34
CA VAL A 116 -2.44 4.54 -25.72
C VAL A 116 -1.62 4.76 -24.45
N THR A 117 -0.65 3.88 -24.18
CA THR A 117 0.07 3.81 -22.89
C THR A 117 0.65 5.14 -22.45
N GLY A 118 1.34 5.85 -23.34
CA GLY A 118 2.03 7.10 -23.03
C GLY A 118 1.14 8.32 -22.79
N SER A 119 -0.13 8.29 -23.19
CA SER A 119 -1.07 9.43 -23.03
C SER A 119 -2.35 9.08 -22.28
N ALA A 120 -2.51 7.82 -21.85
CA ALA A 120 -3.72 7.33 -21.22
C ALA A 120 -4.12 8.13 -19.96
N LEU A 121 -3.18 8.43 -19.06
CA LEU A 121 -3.49 9.26 -17.89
C LEU A 121 -3.77 10.71 -18.24
N GLN A 122 -3.09 11.28 -19.23
CA GLN A 122 -3.35 12.68 -19.60
C GLN A 122 -4.81 12.90 -20.02
N HIS A 123 -5.35 11.97 -20.81
CA HIS A 123 -6.66 12.12 -21.43
C HIS A 123 -7.80 11.40 -20.69
N HIS A 124 -7.51 10.38 -19.90
CA HIS A 124 -8.54 9.50 -19.33
C HIS A 124 -8.45 9.31 -17.82
N MET A 125 -7.64 10.11 -17.10
CA MET A 125 -7.48 9.96 -15.64
C MET A 125 -8.82 9.98 -14.90
N GLU A 126 -9.68 10.98 -15.07
CA GLU A 126 -10.96 11.03 -14.33
C GLU A 126 -11.85 9.82 -14.64
N THR A 127 -11.91 9.40 -15.91
CA THR A 127 -12.69 8.23 -16.33
C THR A 127 -12.14 6.93 -15.73
N LEU A 128 -10.82 6.78 -15.68
CA LEU A 128 -10.17 5.60 -15.10
C LEU A 128 -10.40 5.50 -13.59
N PHE A 129 -10.28 6.61 -12.86
CA PHE A 129 -10.59 6.65 -11.43
C PHE A 129 -12.09 6.45 -11.16
N PHE A 130 -12.96 6.96 -12.03
CA PHE A 130 -14.38 6.65 -11.96
C PHE A 130 -14.67 5.15 -12.15
N MET A 131 -14.03 4.53 -13.15
CA MET A 131 -14.14 3.09 -13.40
C MET A 131 -13.61 2.27 -12.23
N LEU A 132 -12.50 2.68 -11.60
CA LEU A 132 -11.99 2.07 -10.38
C LEU A 132 -13.06 2.08 -9.27
N ARG A 133 -13.64 3.25 -8.97
CA ARG A 133 -14.71 3.38 -7.95
C ARG A 133 -15.92 2.52 -8.28
N GLN A 134 -16.29 2.41 -9.56
CA GLN A 134 -17.35 1.49 -9.99
C GLN A 134 -17.01 0.02 -9.73
N HIS A 135 -15.75 -0.40 -9.86
CA HIS A 135 -15.33 -1.78 -9.56
C HIS A 135 -15.34 -2.06 -8.06
N VAL A 136 -14.93 -1.09 -7.23
CA VAL A 136 -15.07 -1.19 -5.77
C VAL A 136 -16.54 -1.33 -5.39
N PHE A 137 -17.42 -0.45 -5.89
CA PHE A 137 -18.86 -0.49 -5.59
C PHE A 137 -19.54 -1.79 -6.05
N LYS A 138 -19.11 -2.38 -7.17
CA LYS A 138 -19.58 -3.71 -7.60
C LYS A 138 -19.23 -4.79 -6.59
N LEU A 139 -18.01 -4.75 -6.04
CA LEU A 139 -17.56 -5.71 -5.03
C LEU A 139 -18.30 -5.51 -3.71
N GLU A 140 -18.57 -4.27 -3.30
CA GLU A 140 -19.38 -3.96 -2.12
C GLU A 140 -20.79 -4.53 -2.20
N ASN A 141 -21.46 -4.36 -3.35
CA ASN A 141 -22.80 -4.91 -3.57
C ASN A 141 -22.81 -6.45 -3.58
N ASP A 142 -21.76 -7.08 -4.11
CA ASP A 142 -21.58 -8.53 -4.04
C ASP A 142 -21.34 -9.01 -2.60
N GLY A 143 -20.72 -8.16 -1.77
CA GLY A 143 -20.47 -8.37 -0.33
C GLY A 143 -21.73 -8.55 0.52
N SER A 144 -22.89 -8.12 0.04
CA SER A 144 -24.19 -8.26 0.70
C SER A 144 -24.78 -9.67 0.58
N ILE A 145 -24.29 -10.50 -0.34
CA ILE A 145 -24.82 -11.84 -0.60
C ILE A 145 -24.09 -12.87 0.27
N THR A 146 -24.82 -13.50 1.19
CA THR A 146 -24.29 -14.35 2.27
C THR A 146 -23.82 -15.75 1.83
N THR A 147 -24.03 -16.15 0.58
CA THR A 147 -23.59 -17.45 0.05
C THR A 147 -22.80 -17.27 -1.24
N LEU A 148 -21.52 -17.65 -1.22
CA LEU A 148 -20.68 -17.61 -2.41
C LEU A 148 -20.81 -18.92 -3.19
N THR A 149 -21.26 -18.83 -4.44
CA THR A 149 -20.95 -19.83 -5.47
C THR A 149 -19.52 -19.61 -5.98
N ASP A 150 -18.96 -20.61 -6.66
CA ASP A 150 -17.62 -20.51 -7.27
C ASP A 150 -17.52 -19.33 -8.25
N ASP A 151 -18.63 -19.00 -8.93
CA ASP A 151 -18.75 -17.86 -9.83
C ASP A 151 -18.58 -16.52 -9.11
N VAL A 152 -19.12 -16.37 -7.90
CA VAL A 152 -19.02 -15.10 -7.16
C VAL A 152 -17.60 -14.89 -6.63
N HIS A 153 -16.95 -15.94 -6.12
CA HIS A 153 -15.55 -15.87 -5.72
C HIS A 153 -14.64 -15.48 -6.90
N SER A 154 -14.78 -16.16 -8.05
CA SER A 154 -14.01 -15.84 -9.26
C SER A 154 -14.24 -14.39 -9.71
N ARG A 155 -15.49 -13.91 -9.65
CA ARG A 155 -15.82 -12.52 -9.99
C ARG A 155 -15.16 -11.53 -9.04
N CYS A 156 -15.14 -11.80 -7.73
CA CYS A 156 -14.49 -10.95 -6.74
C CYS A 156 -12.97 -10.86 -6.98
N VAL A 157 -12.33 -12.00 -7.27
CA VAL A 157 -10.90 -12.05 -7.62
C VAL A 157 -10.63 -11.23 -8.89
N GLU A 158 -11.46 -11.36 -9.92
CA GLU A 158 -11.30 -10.62 -11.17
C GLU A 158 -11.48 -9.11 -10.99
N LEU A 159 -12.44 -8.69 -10.17
CA LEU A 159 -12.62 -7.27 -9.82
C LEU A 159 -11.36 -6.71 -9.15
N ARG A 160 -10.81 -7.44 -8.17
CA ARG A 160 -9.56 -7.06 -7.49
C ARG A 160 -8.39 -6.96 -8.45
N ARG A 161 -8.21 -7.96 -9.32
CA ARG A 161 -7.14 -7.97 -10.35
C ARG A 161 -7.20 -6.75 -11.26
N LYS A 162 -8.39 -6.36 -11.71
CA LYS A 162 -8.57 -5.14 -12.54
C LYS A 162 -8.15 -3.89 -11.79
N CYS A 163 -8.48 -3.78 -10.50
CA CYS A 163 -8.04 -2.68 -9.66
C CYS A 163 -6.51 -2.67 -9.48
N SER A 164 -5.90 -3.82 -9.16
CA SER A 164 -4.44 -3.95 -9.03
C SER A 164 -3.72 -3.65 -10.35
N GLN A 165 -4.25 -4.09 -11.49
CA GLN A 165 -3.71 -3.80 -12.82
C GLN A 165 -3.72 -2.30 -13.11
N PHE A 166 -4.80 -1.59 -12.75
CA PHE A 166 -4.87 -0.14 -12.90
C PHE A 166 -3.79 0.57 -12.05
N PHE A 167 -3.59 0.16 -10.80
CA PHE A 167 -2.54 0.76 -9.96
C PHE A 167 -1.11 0.38 -10.39
N ALA A 168 -0.92 -0.81 -10.94
CA ALA A 168 0.33 -1.17 -11.57
C ALA A 168 0.63 -0.26 -12.77
N PHE A 169 -0.40 0.03 -13.57
CA PHE A 169 -0.30 0.99 -14.66
C PHE A 169 0.00 2.40 -14.14
N LEU A 170 -0.66 2.87 -13.07
CA LEU A 170 -0.34 4.16 -12.44
C LEU A 170 1.13 4.22 -12.02
N SER A 171 1.63 3.19 -11.35
CA SER A 171 3.03 3.14 -10.89
C SER A 171 4.01 3.18 -12.06
N HIS A 172 3.74 2.39 -13.11
CA HIS A 172 4.55 2.38 -14.33
C HIS A 172 4.53 3.74 -15.02
N PHE A 173 3.34 4.33 -15.18
CA PHE A 173 3.17 5.63 -15.83
C PHE A 173 3.88 6.73 -15.04
N THR A 174 3.69 6.77 -13.71
CA THR A 174 4.36 7.74 -12.84
C THR A 174 5.88 7.61 -12.95
N HIS A 175 6.40 6.39 -12.95
CA HIS A 175 7.84 6.18 -13.03
C HIS A 175 8.42 6.61 -14.40
N ASN A 176 7.73 6.31 -15.51
CA ASN A 176 8.27 6.48 -16.87
C ASN A 176 7.90 7.82 -17.55
N HIS A 177 6.73 8.38 -17.25
CA HIS A 177 6.11 9.47 -18.01
C HIS A 177 5.86 10.72 -17.18
N LEU A 178 5.90 10.63 -15.85
CA LEU A 178 5.87 11.80 -14.98
C LEU A 178 7.29 12.39 -14.91
N THR A 179 7.82 12.77 -16.07
CA THR A 179 9.05 13.56 -16.16
C THR A 179 8.77 14.96 -15.65
N ALA A 180 9.60 15.45 -14.73
CA ALA A 180 9.65 16.88 -14.42
C ALA A 180 10.14 17.61 -15.69
N VAL A 181 9.20 18.15 -16.47
CA VAL A 181 9.55 18.93 -17.65
C VAL A 181 10.31 20.16 -17.16
N GLN A 182 11.56 20.36 -17.60
CA GLN A 182 12.40 21.47 -17.12
C GLN A 182 12.04 22.83 -17.76
N ASP A 183 11.22 22.84 -18.81
CA ASP A 183 10.96 24.05 -19.59
C ASP A 183 9.70 24.80 -19.12
N ALA A 184 9.89 25.70 -18.16
CA ALA A 184 8.92 26.73 -17.77
C ALA A 184 8.54 27.68 -18.94
N ASN A 185 9.26 27.63 -20.05
CA ASN A 185 9.03 28.44 -21.26
C ASN A 185 8.12 27.77 -22.30
N ALA A 186 7.46 26.66 -21.96
CA ALA A 186 6.57 25.99 -22.87
C ALA A 186 5.31 26.84 -23.18
N SER A 187 5.40 27.63 -24.25
CA SER A 187 4.28 28.22 -25.00
C SER A 187 3.32 27.17 -25.60
N ASN A 188 3.51 25.89 -25.27
CA ASN A 188 2.75 24.76 -25.77
C ASN A 188 1.81 24.24 -24.68
N THR A 189 0.50 24.38 -24.92
CA THR A 189 -0.58 23.93 -24.03
C THR A 189 -0.42 22.47 -23.59
N HIS A 190 0.12 21.61 -24.46
CA HIS A 190 0.33 20.20 -24.16
C HIS A 190 1.35 19.96 -23.03
N LEU A 191 2.44 20.73 -23.00
CA LEU A 191 3.43 20.64 -21.93
C LEU A 191 2.85 21.13 -20.60
N ARG A 192 2.01 22.19 -20.63
CA ARG A 192 1.32 22.70 -19.45
C ARG A 192 0.39 21.66 -18.80
N GLU A 193 -0.27 20.83 -19.60
CA GLU A 193 -1.10 19.73 -19.09
C GLU A 193 -0.26 18.64 -18.41
N LEU A 194 0.90 18.31 -18.98
CA LEU A 194 1.84 17.35 -18.38
C LEU A 194 2.42 17.87 -17.05
N PHE A 195 2.70 19.17 -16.94
CA PHE A 195 3.12 19.81 -15.69
C PHE A 195 2.09 19.75 -14.57
N LEU A 196 0.81 19.71 -14.90
CA LEU A 196 -0.29 19.63 -13.93
C LEU A 196 -0.63 18.19 -13.55
N LEU A 197 -0.09 17.21 -14.28
CA LEU A 197 -0.41 15.80 -14.10
C LEU A 197 -0.10 15.26 -12.68
N PRO A 198 1.04 15.59 -12.04
CA PRO A 198 1.31 15.19 -10.66
C PRO A 198 0.21 15.65 -9.70
N SER A 199 -0.12 16.95 -9.72
CA SER A 199 -1.14 17.53 -8.84
C SER A 199 -2.55 16.96 -9.12
N ARG A 200 -2.89 16.74 -10.39
CA ARG A 200 -4.17 16.09 -10.77
C ARG A 200 -4.23 14.65 -10.24
N LEU A 201 -3.14 13.90 -10.38
CA LEU A 201 -3.06 12.53 -9.89
C LEU A 201 -3.14 12.48 -8.37
N THR A 202 -2.40 13.33 -7.66
CA THR A 202 -2.48 13.46 -6.19
C THR A 202 -3.91 13.73 -5.74
N LYS A 203 -4.61 14.67 -6.39
CA LYS A 203 -6.02 14.94 -6.09
C LYS A 203 -6.93 13.73 -6.34
N GLN A 204 -6.75 13.01 -7.44
CA GLN A 204 -7.54 11.80 -7.71
C GLN A 204 -7.28 10.69 -6.69
N LEU A 205 -6.04 10.59 -6.19
CA LEU A 205 -5.73 9.72 -5.06
C LEU A 205 -6.52 10.21 -3.85
N GLU A 206 -6.39 11.47 -3.39
CA GLU A 206 -7.18 12.02 -2.28
C GLU A 206 -8.69 11.75 -2.35
N ASP A 207 -9.29 11.97 -3.52
CA ASP A 207 -10.71 11.65 -3.77
C ASP A 207 -11.00 10.14 -3.60
N LEU A 208 -10.06 9.27 -3.98
CA LEU A 208 -10.16 7.83 -3.74
C LEU A 208 -10.11 7.47 -2.26
N SER A 209 -9.23 8.06 -1.43
CA SER A 209 -9.26 7.79 0.03
C SER A 209 -10.58 8.23 0.65
N LEU A 210 -11.10 9.39 0.26
CA LEU A 210 -12.39 9.84 0.76
C LEU A 210 -13.51 8.87 0.39
N PHE A 211 -13.48 8.36 -0.84
CA PHE A 211 -14.43 7.35 -1.31
C PHE A 211 -14.30 6.02 -0.54
N LEU A 212 -13.08 5.53 -0.31
CA LEU A 212 -12.85 4.26 0.40
C LEU A 212 -13.15 4.34 1.90
N GLY A 213 -13.06 5.53 2.50
CA GLY A 213 -13.22 5.72 3.94
C GLY A 213 -12.12 5.04 4.76
N ARG A 214 -12.42 4.79 6.04
CA ARG A 214 -11.50 4.15 6.99
C ARG A 214 -11.58 2.64 6.87
N LEU A 215 -10.44 1.96 6.76
CA LEU A 215 -10.39 0.49 6.75
C LEU A 215 -10.94 -0.09 8.07
N SER A 216 -10.68 0.57 9.21
CA SER A 216 -11.20 0.19 10.52
C SER A 216 -12.73 0.34 10.66
N SER A 217 -13.39 1.04 9.74
CA SER A 217 -14.86 1.18 9.73
C SER A 217 -15.57 0.02 9.04
N LEU A 218 -14.83 -0.86 8.36
CA LEU A 218 -15.40 -2.04 7.72
C LEU A 218 -15.95 -3.02 8.78
N PRO A 219 -17.06 -3.73 8.49
CA PRO A 219 -17.60 -4.74 9.39
C PRO A 219 -16.55 -5.78 9.78
N THR A 220 -16.41 -6.05 11.09
CA THR A 220 -15.44 -7.03 11.59
C THR A 220 -15.66 -8.46 11.06
N SER A 221 -16.86 -8.76 10.54
CA SER A 221 -17.15 -10.00 9.81
C SER A 221 -16.32 -10.16 8.53
N PHE A 222 -15.87 -9.06 7.92
CA PHE A 222 -15.07 -9.07 6.69
C PHE A 222 -13.62 -9.48 6.93
N MET A 223 -13.20 -9.55 8.20
CA MET A 223 -11.86 -10.02 8.57
C MET A 223 -11.84 -11.51 8.93
N ARG A 224 -13.01 -12.15 9.09
CA ARG A 224 -13.10 -13.56 9.46
C ARG A 224 -12.94 -14.45 8.23
N THR A 225 -11.85 -15.21 8.21
CA THR A 225 -11.71 -16.37 7.33
C THR A 225 -12.15 -17.61 8.11
N ASN A 226 -13.07 -18.40 7.55
CA ASN A 226 -13.51 -19.63 8.22
C ASN A 226 -12.36 -20.66 8.18
N PRO A 227 -11.87 -21.17 9.32
CA PRO A 227 -10.75 -22.12 9.36
C PRO A 227 -11.14 -23.55 8.93
N GLY A 228 -12.30 -23.73 8.30
CA GLY A 228 -12.94 -25.04 8.13
C GLY A 228 -12.72 -25.70 6.76
N SER A 229 -11.49 -25.89 6.30
CA SER A 229 -11.11 -27.07 5.50
C SER A 229 -9.63 -27.05 5.14
N THR A 230 -8.85 -27.96 5.71
CA THR A 230 -7.45 -28.24 5.37
C THR A 230 -7.26 -28.91 3.99
N ILE A 231 -8.34 -29.13 3.23
CA ILE A 231 -8.36 -29.96 2.01
C ILE A 231 -8.74 -29.15 0.75
N ALA A 232 -9.25 -27.92 0.89
CA ALA A 232 -9.65 -27.08 -0.24
C ALA A 232 -9.06 -25.66 -0.13
N PRO A 233 -8.81 -24.96 -1.27
CA PRO A 233 -8.34 -23.57 -1.24
C PRO A 233 -9.31 -22.69 -0.44
N VAL A 234 -8.77 -21.78 0.38
CA VAL A 234 -9.55 -20.91 1.26
C VAL A 234 -10.50 -20.04 0.42
N ARG A 235 -11.80 -20.32 0.53
CA ARG A 235 -12.84 -19.53 -0.14
C ARG A 235 -13.15 -18.30 0.70
N LEU A 236 -12.65 -17.15 0.25
CA LEU A 236 -12.90 -15.86 0.91
C LEU A 236 -14.30 -15.37 0.58
N THR A 237 -15.02 -14.85 1.58
CA THR A 237 -16.31 -14.17 1.36
C THR A 237 -16.12 -12.91 0.52
N ALA A 238 -17.18 -12.41 -0.13
CA ALA A 238 -17.10 -11.15 -0.86
C ALA A 238 -16.71 -9.97 0.06
N GLY A 239 -17.18 -9.97 1.31
CA GLY A 239 -16.70 -9.03 2.34
C GLY A 239 -15.21 -9.13 2.63
N VAL A 240 -14.65 -10.35 2.70
CA VAL A 240 -13.20 -10.55 2.86
C VAL A 240 -12.44 -10.08 1.62
N HIS A 241 -12.97 -10.29 0.41
CA HIS A 241 -12.39 -9.71 -0.80
C HIS A 241 -12.39 -8.19 -0.79
N LEU A 242 -13.49 -7.56 -0.35
CA LEU A 242 -13.57 -6.11 -0.19
C LEU A 242 -12.52 -5.61 0.80
N PHE A 243 -12.39 -6.24 1.97
CA PHE A 243 -11.35 -5.89 2.94
C PHE A 243 -9.95 -5.91 2.32
N HIS A 244 -9.60 -6.95 1.57
CA HIS A 244 -8.30 -7.03 0.90
C HIS A 244 -8.16 -6.02 -0.24
N LEU A 245 -9.24 -5.70 -0.96
CA LEU A 245 -9.21 -4.62 -1.94
C LEU A 245 -8.91 -3.28 -1.28
N HIS A 246 -9.51 -2.96 -0.13
CA HIS A 246 -9.18 -1.72 0.59
C HIS A 246 -7.71 -1.68 1.00
N LEU A 247 -7.15 -2.80 1.48
CA LEU A 247 -5.72 -2.91 1.78
C LEU A 247 -4.85 -2.62 0.54
N GLU A 248 -5.16 -3.28 -0.58
CA GLU A 248 -4.43 -3.13 -1.86
C GLU A 248 -4.48 -1.69 -2.36
N LEU A 249 -5.65 -1.06 -2.34
CA LEU A 249 -5.85 0.30 -2.85
C LEU A 249 -5.19 1.36 -1.96
N ASN A 250 -5.31 1.25 -0.64
CA ASN A 250 -4.66 2.19 0.27
C ASN A 250 -3.13 2.11 0.14
N TRP A 251 -2.58 0.90 0.09
CA TRP A 251 -1.15 0.73 -0.11
C TRP A 251 -0.68 1.26 -1.47
N ALA A 252 -1.40 0.92 -2.55
CA ALA A 252 -1.02 1.35 -3.89
C ALA A 252 -1.12 2.88 -4.06
N ALA A 253 -2.03 3.54 -3.35
CA ALA A 253 -2.09 5.00 -3.28
C ALA A 253 -0.85 5.60 -2.60
N ILE A 254 -0.45 5.06 -1.43
CA ILE A 254 0.79 5.47 -0.74
C ILE A 254 2.00 5.29 -1.66
N GLN A 255 2.14 4.12 -2.30
CA GLN A 255 3.20 3.86 -3.25
C GLN A 255 3.21 4.87 -4.42
N THR A 256 2.04 5.18 -4.97
CA THR A 256 1.95 6.13 -6.08
C THR A 256 2.35 7.54 -5.64
N LEU A 257 1.95 7.97 -4.44
CA LEU A 257 2.38 9.25 -3.85
C LEU A 257 3.89 9.30 -3.62
N CYS A 258 4.52 8.22 -3.14
CA CYS A 258 5.98 8.14 -3.01
C CYS A 258 6.67 8.30 -4.36
N LEU A 259 6.18 7.65 -5.42
CA LEU A 259 6.74 7.80 -6.77
C LEU A 259 6.57 9.23 -7.30
N ILE A 260 5.42 9.88 -7.05
CA ILE A 260 5.21 11.27 -7.44
C ILE A 260 6.20 12.18 -6.68
N MET A 261 6.32 12.01 -5.37
CA MET A 261 7.23 12.76 -4.51
C MET A 261 8.66 12.63 -5.02
N GLU A 262 9.13 11.42 -5.29
CA GLU A 262 10.49 11.18 -5.80
C GLU A 262 10.71 11.89 -7.14
N LYS A 263 9.77 11.78 -8.09
CA LYS A 263 9.89 12.44 -9.40
C LYS A 263 9.83 13.96 -9.32
N GLN A 264 9.15 14.52 -8.32
CA GLN A 264 9.10 15.96 -8.10
C GLN A 264 10.32 16.49 -7.33
N GLY A 265 10.80 15.77 -6.32
CA GLY A 265 11.95 16.16 -5.50
C GLY A 265 13.29 16.13 -6.25
N GLN A 266 13.41 15.33 -7.31
CA GLN A 266 14.59 15.37 -8.20
C GLN A 266 14.79 16.73 -8.91
N PHE A 267 13.80 17.63 -8.87
CA PHE A 267 13.77 18.86 -9.69
C PHE A 267 13.25 20.09 -8.93
N ASP A 268 13.60 20.20 -7.62
CA ASP A 268 13.21 21.21 -6.60
C ASP A 268 13.03 22.69 -7.03
N SER A 269 13.43 23.09 -8.23
CA SER A 269 13.48 24.48 -8.67
C SER A 269 12.16 25.06 -9.23
N LEU A 270 11.12 24.26 -9.51
CA LEU A 270 9.99 24.72 -10.33
C LEU A 270 8.64 24.94 -9.60
N SER A 271 8.38 24.31 -8.45
CA SER A 271 7.14 24.56 -7.68
C SER A 271 7.16 23.98 -6.25
N PRO A 272 7.75 24.69 -5.26
CA PRO A 272 7.83 24.22 -3.88
C PRO A 272 6.47 23.96 -3.24
N ASP A 273 5.45 24.79 -3.54
CA ASP A 273 4.10 24.63 -2.99
C ASP A 273 3.46 23.29 -3.42
N ARG A 274 3.59 22.92 -4.70
CA ARG A 274 3.01 21.67 -5.21
C ARG A 274 3.73 20.43 -4.69
N PHE A 275 5.03 20.54 -4.45
CA PHE A 275 5.80 19.48 -3.83
C PHE A 275 5.39 19.29 -2.36
N ALA A 276 5.19 20.39 -1.63
CA ALA A 276 4.67 20.37 -0.26
C ALA A 276 3.27 19.73 -0.19
N ASP A 277 2.39 20.01 -1.15
CA ASP A 277 1.07 19.37 -1.24
C ASP A 277 1.20 17.84 -1.32
N VAL A 278 2.08 17.31 -2.19
CA VAL A 278 2.29 15.86 -2.32
C VAL A 278 2.84 15.24 -1.03
N ILE A 279 3.79 15.90 -0.37
CA ILE A 279 4.31 15.45 0.93
C ILE A 279 3.19 15.43 1.98
N ASN A 280 2.34 16.46 2.02
CA ASN A 280 1.23 16.53 2.96
C ASN A 280 0.20 15.43 2.70
N SER A 281 -0.14 15.16 1.42
CA SER A 281 -0.99 14.03 1.05
C SER A 281 -0.36 12.71 1.48
N LEU A 282 0.94 12.48 1.22
CA LEU A 282 1.64 11.26 1.63
C LEU A 282 1.63 11.06 3.14
N LYS A 283 1.91 12.11 3.92
CA LYS A 283 1.85 12.07 5.39
C LYS A 283 0.44 11.71 5.84
N LYS A 284 -0.58 12.43 5.38
CA LYS A 284 -1.99 12.20 5.75
C LYS A 284 -2.42 10.77 5.47
N TYR A 285 -2.09 10.25 4.29
CA TYR A 285 -2.38 8.88 3.90
C TYR A 285 -1.69 7.86 4.78
N SER A 286 -0.37 8.03 4.98
CA SER A 286 0.44 7.08 5.75
C SER A 286 -0.02 7.03 7.20
N PHE A 287 -0.28 8.19 7.83
CA PHE A 287 -0.83 8.25 9.19
C PHE A 287 -2.23 7.63 9.29
N SER A 288 -3.11 7.95 8.33
CA SER A 288 -4.45 7.37 8.29
C SER A 288 -4.38 5.84 8.21
N PHE A 289 -3.56 5.31 7.30
CA PHE A 289 -3.39 3.88 7.11
C PHE A 289 -2.73 3.19 8.32
N LEU A 290 -1.70 3.78 8.90
CA LEU A 290 -1.07 3.29 10.13
C LEU A 290 -2.10 3.18 11.27
N TRP A 291 -2.92 4.20 11.46
CA TRP A 291 -3.96 4.17 12.49
C TRP A 291 -4.98 3.05 12.25
N ASP A 292 -5.35 2.79 10.99
CA ASP A 292 -6.21 1.67 10.65
C ASP A 292 -5.53 0.33 10.98
N LEU A 293 -4.25 0.16 10.64
CA LEU A 293 -3.51 -1.06 10.97
C LEU A 293 -3.39 -1.29 12.48
N ILE A 294 -3.18 -0.22 13.27
CA ILE A 294 -3.17 -0.27 14.74
C ILE A 294 -4.55 -0.67 15.27
N ALA A 295 -5.62 -0.04 14.77
CA ALA A 295 -6.98 -0.35 15.18
C ALA A 295 -7.35 -1.82 14.89
N LEU A 296 -6.91 -2.37 13.76
CA LEU A 296 -7.09 -3.79 13.44
C LEU A 296 -6.38 -4.68 14.45
N ALA A 297 -5.11 -4.40 14.77
CA ALA A 297 -4.35 -5.16 15.77
C ALA A 297 -4.99 -5.07 17.17
N ALA A 298 -5.38 -3.87 17.61
CA ALA A 298 -6.06 -3.65 18.88
C ALA A 298 -7.40 -4.42 18.96
N SER A 299 -8.14 -4.49 17.85
CA SER A 299 -9.42 -5.21 17.79
C SER A 299 -9.28 -6.72 18.00
N ILE A 300 -8.10 -7.29 17.69
CA ILE A 300 -7.78 -8.70 17.96
C ILE A 300 -7.58 -8.89 19.45
N TYR A 301 -6.71 -8.08 20.07
CA TYR A 301 -6.41 -8.21 21.50
C TYR A 301 -7.62 -7.96 22.40
N ASN A 302 -8.50 -7.03 22.04
CA ASN A 302 -9.71 -6.73 22.81
C ASN A 302 -10.72 -7.90 22.86
N LYS A 303 -10.61 -8.89 21.95
CA LYS A 303 -11.51 -10.04 21.88
C LYS A 303 -10.95 -11.28 22.56
N GLU A 304 -9.68 -11.27 22.96
CA GLU A 304 -8.97 -12.44 23.48
C GLU A 304 -8.91 -12.42 25.01
N ASN A 305 -9.02 -13.59 25.63
CA ASN A 305 -8.86 -13.72 27.07
C ASN A 305 -7.40 -13.40 27.46
N GLN A 306 -7.21 -12.74 28.61
CA GLN A 306 -5.87 -12.32 29.09
C GLN A 306 -4.84 -13.45 29.15
N SER A 307 -5.28 -14.70 29.38
CA SER A 307 -4.41 -15.88 29.42
C SER A 307 -3.77 -16.24 28.07
N ASN A 308 -4.35 -15.79 26.95
CA ASN A 308 -3.95 -16.19 25.60
C ASN A 308 -3.27 -15.07 24.80
N ILE A 309 -3.19 -13.85 25.34
CA ILE A 309 -2.69 -12.66 24.62
C ILE A 309 -1.30 -12.90 24.00
N LEU A 310 -0.38 -13.54 24.72
CA LEU A 310 0.99 -13.80 24.25
C LEU A 310 1.08 -14.89 23.17
N GLN A 311 -0.01 -15.61 22.90
CA GLN A 311 -0.07 -16.69 21.92
C GLN A 311 -0.83 -16.28 20.65
N VAL A 312 -1.35 -15.05 20.59
CA VAL A 312 -2.16 -14.55 19.48
C VAL A 312 -1.29 -13.72 18.53
N CYS A 313 -1.46 -13.96 17.24
CA CYS A 313 -0.81 -13.13 16.22
C CYS A 313 -1.52 -11.76 16.16
N PRO A 314 -0.81 -10.62 16.22
CA PRO A 314 -1.42 -9.29 16.11
C PRO A 314 -2.02 -9.01 14.73
N PHE A 315 -1.80 -9.90 13.76
CA PHE A 315 -2.21 -9.72 12.38
C PHE A 315 -3.38 -10.65 12.03
N PRO A 316 -4.49 -10.13 11.49
CA PRO A 316 -5.63 -10.95 11.09
C PRO A 316 -5.29 -12.00 10.01
N CYS A 317 -4.34 -11.68 9.13
CA CYS A 317 -3.89 -12.55 8.05
C CYS A 317 -2.49 -12.17 7.53
N GLY A 318 -1.90 -13.06 6.74
CA GLY A 318 -0.59 -12.87 6.09
C GLY A 318 -0.46 -11.56 5.33
N CYS A 319 -1.53 -11.12 4.65
CA CYS A 319 -1.55 -9.89 3.88
C CYS A 319 -1.39 -8.63 4.75
N VAL A 320 -2.01 -8.60 5.94
CA VAL A 320 -1.85 -7.48 6.88
C VAL A 320 -0.44 -7.46 7.47
N CYS A 321 0.12 -8.64 7.79
CA CYS A 321 1.50 -8.76 8.25
C CYS A 321 2.50 -8.24 7.18
N GLU A 322 2.30 -8.64 5.93
CA GLU A 322 3.10 -8.18 4.80
C GLU A 322 3.07 -6.64 4.66
N LEU A 323 1.89 -6.04 4.77
CA LEU A 323 1.74 -4.58 4.73
C LEU A 323 2.41 -3.86 5.89
N TRP A 324 2.39 -4.42 7.10
CA TRP A 324 3.13 -3.88 8.24
C TRP A 324 4.64 -3.86 7.99
N ILE A 325 5.18 -4.97 7.48
CA ILE A 325 6.61 -5.08 7.13
C ILE A 325 6.97 -4.01 6.10
N MET A 326 6.18 -3.90 5.04
CA MET A 326 6.41 -2.92 3.98
C MET A 326 6.29 -1.48 4.48
N PHE A 327 5.30 -1.19 5.32
CA PHE A 327 5.10 0.15 5.88
C PHE A 327 6.29 0.57 6.75
N ILE A 328 6.77 -0.30 7.64
CA ILE A 328 7.93 -0.02 8.49
C ILE A 328 9.17 0.28 7.64
N HIS A 329 9.48 -0.59 6.66
CA HIS A 329 10.63 -0.38 5.79
C HIS A 329 10.51 0.86 4.91
N LEU A 330 9.31 1.19 4.42
CA LEU A 330 9.08 2.41 3.65
C LEU A 330 9.30 3.66 4.51
N MET A 331 8.74 3.70 5.72
CA MET A 331 8.90 4.84 6.62
C MET A 331 10.37 5.01 7.04
N ASP A 332 11.05 3.92 7.35
CA ASP A 332 12.48 3.94 7.66
C ASP A 332 13.30 4.49 6.49
N HIS A 333 13.04 4.02 5.26
CA HIS A 333 13.68 4.51 4.05
C HIS A 333 13.45 6.01 3.82
N LEU A 334 12.20 6.48 3.92
CA LEU A 334 11.86 7.89 3.78
C LEU A 334 12.50 8.76 4.87
N SER A 335 12.63 8.24 6.10
CA SER A 335 13.30 8.97 7.18
C SER A 335 14.79 9.17 6.91
N HIS A 336 15.47 8.17 6.34
CA HIS A 336 16.88 8.27 5.96
C HIS A 336 17.09 9.24 4.78
N GLN A 337 16.17 9.27 3.82
CA GLN A 337 16.25 10.20 2.69
C GLN A 337 16.08 11.67 3.09
N ASN A 338 15.23 11.98 4.08
CA ASN A 338 15.05 13.36 4.55
C ASN A 338 16.19 13.86 5.44
N ARG A 339 17.13 12.98 5.85
CA ARG A 339 18.29 13.33 6.68
C ARG A 339 19.58 13.54 5.87
N ALA A 340 19.58 13.15 4.60
CA ALA A 340 20.68 13.35 3.65
C ALA A 340 20.44 14.60 2.81
#